data_AF-A0A2T9YHU7-F1
#
_entry.id   AF-A0A2T9YHU7-F1
#
_cell.length_a   1.000
_cell.length_b   1.000
_cell.length_c   1.000
_cell.angle_alpha   90.00
_cell.angle_beta   90.00
_cell.angle_gamma   90.00
#
_symmetry.space_group_name_H-M   'P 1'
#
loop_
_entity.id
_entity.type
_entity.pdbx_description
1 polymer ?
#
loop_
_entity_poly.entity_id
_entity_poly.type
_entity_poly.pdbx_seq_one_letter_code
_entity_poly.pdbx_strand_id
1 'polypeptide(L)'
;MSEDSKVSGSSESADFEVEQLIKAVKTQGLVDDIVDGVYLGLLAICIIFIFMFAVFTPDLYELFPFFSYLASLFSKIPNVVLNFGTFYPEIISYLKSLLLSFPKNLDEFKALSVLYNSHISEFLSAIDYKTVILVFSWGAYVWHAYLDIRQRDMLHQIYRPPQIKSLVSRKAFLEANTYGLDKSSLKMMQSLFEQIKLTLAFYYDVLPLIWHYTGSFMHSKLGLGPEYEITHAILFFVFTTLINTISSIPFDLYGTFVVEAKHGFNNQTVSLFVTDLLKTILLVSTLGPLVLSGLLWTINKTGDNFYYYVMLFMMLVQFIGITIFPTLIQPLFNKFQPLEQGDLKSAIEALASRVDYPLKKLYVIDGSKRSSHSNAYMYGFFKNKRIVIFDTLLKQTNSQEVCAILAHELGHWKYNHVLKMLVAGQLQIFLIFYLFSLVIKQQKMYSDFNFTTMPVFIGFTLFQYLYIPLDSILTFFFNKLSRKNEFEADAFSKKLGYKEDLKQGLIKIHVENKGNLNPDKLYSAYHYSHPSLVERLRALDDPLVAPKSD
;
A
#
# COMPACT_ATOMS: atom_id res chain seq x y z
N MET A 1 56.77 27.15 2.97
CA MET A 1 56.33 25.74 2.97
C MET A 1 55.05 25.65 3.80
N SER A 2 54.07 24.91 3.27
CA SER A 2 52.76 24.53 3.84
C SER A 2 51.67 25.60 3.99
N GLU A 3 51.06 25.98 2.87
CA GLU A 3 49.62 26.29 2.79
C GLU A 3 48.87 25.49 1.70
N ASP A 4 49.57 24.73 0.85
CA ASP A 4 48.97 23.94 -0.24
C ASP A 4 48.42 22.54 0.16
N SER A 5 48.51 22.12 1.43
CA SER A 5 48.12 20.75 1.83
C SER A 5 46.68 20.59 2.34
N LYS A 6 45.87 21.65 2.40
CA LYS A 6 44.47 21.57 2.89
C LYS A 6 43.41 21.45 1.80
N VAL A 7 43.73 21.73 0.53
CA VAL A 7 42.75 21.65 -0.56
C VAL A 7 42.71 20.25 -1.20
N SER A 8 43.86 19.56 -1.31
CA SER A 8 43.93 18.22 -1.91
C SER A 8 43.25 17.11 -1.08
N GLY A 9 43.25 17.24 0.25
CA GLY A 9 42.64 16.24 1.15
C GLY A 9 41.10 16.19 1.11
N SER A 10 40.44 17.22 0.54
CA SER A 10 38.97 17.25 0.42
C SER A 10 38.45 16.62 -0.87
N SER A 11 39.23 16.66 -1.96
CA SER A 11 38.83 16.01 -3.21
C SER A 11 39.14 14.51 -3.18
N GLU A 12 40.28 14.12 -2.62
CA GLU A 12 40.63 12.69 -2.45
C GLU A 12 39.65 11.96 -1.53
N SER A 13 39.17 12.60 -0.47
CA SER A 13 38.17 11.99 0.43
C SER A 13 36.79 11.88 -0.22
N ALA A 14 36.36 12.89 -0.98
CA ALA A 14 35.10 12.87 -1.71
C ALA A 14 35.10 11.83 -2.84
N ASP A 15 36.21 11.69 -3.57
CA ASP A 15 36.37 10.67 -4.61
C ASP A 15 36.40 9.26 -4.00
N PHE A 16 37.08 9.07 -2.86
CA PHE A 16 37.06 7.81 -2.11
C PHE A 16 35.65 7.42 -1.62
N GLU A 17 34.88 8.37 -1.08
CA GLU A 17 33.48 8.13 -0.69
C GLU A 17 32.61 7.72 -1.90
N VAL A 18 32.79 8.39 -3.04
CA VAL A 18 32.09 8.04 -4.28
C VAL A 18 32.47 6.64 -4.76
N GLU A 19 33.73 6.25 -4.66
CA GLU A 19 34.18 4.88 -4.98
C GLU A 19 33.57 3.84 -4.04
N GLN A 20 33.49 4.12 -2.73
CA GLN A 20 32.80 3.23 -1.78
C GLN A 20 31.32 3.08 -2.11
N LEU A 21 30.64 4.17 -2.45
CA LEU A 21 29.24 4.14 -2.87
C LEU A 21 29.06 3.38 -4.19
N ILE A 22 29.96 3.54 -5.16
CA ILE A 22 29.94 2.75 -6.40
C ILE A 22 30.10 1.27 -6.07
N LYS A 23 31.01 0.92 -5.17
CA LYS A 23 31.19 -0.47 -4.73
C LYS A 23 29.92 -0.98 -4.07
N ALA A 24 29.30 -0.22 -3.17
CA ALA A 24 28.06 -0.60 -2.50
C ALA A 24 26.90 -0.82 -3.50
N VAL A 25 26.71 0.10 -4.45
CA VAL A 25 25.67 0.00 -5.49
C VAL A 25 25.94 -1.17 -6.45
N LYS A 26 27.20 -1.49 -6.74
CA LYS A 26 27.56 -2.65 -7.59
C LYS A 26 27.58 -3.97 -6.86
N THR A 27 27.69 -3.97 -5.54
CA THR A 27 27.81 -5.21 -4.77
C THR A 27 26.46 -5.89 -4.81
N GLN A 28 26.42 -7.02 -5.53
CA GLN A 28 25.34 -7.98 -5.41
C GLN A 28 25.55 -8.73 -4.09
N GLY A 29 24.60 -8.61 -3.17
CA GLY A 29 24.62 -9.31 -1.89
C GLY A 29 23.79 -10.60 -1.90
N LEU A 30 23.62 -11.24 -0.75
CA LEU A 30 22.80 -12.45 -0.61
C LEU A 30 21.38 -12.29 -1.17
N VAL A 31 20.78 -11.09 -1.05
CA VAL A 31 19.46 -10.83 -1.64
C VAL A 31 19.53 -10.75 -3.14
N ASP A 32 20.61 -10.24 -3.72
CA ASP A 32 20.84 -10.25 -5.17
C ASP A 32 21.16 -11.66 -5.66
N ASP A 33 21.93 -12.44 -4.90
CA ASP A 33 22.20 -13.86 -5.20
C ASP A 33 20.94 -14.72 -5.03
N ILE A 34 20.06 -14.39 -4.08
CA ILE A 34 18.74 -14.99 -3.92
C ILE A 34 17.81 -14.46 -5.01
N VAL A 35 17.85 -13.20 -5.38
CA VAL A 35 17.00 -12.66 -6.45
C VAL A 35 17.42 -13.27 -7.78
N ASP A 36 18.69 -13.27 -8.12
CA ASP A 36 19.24 -13.86 -9.34
C ASP A 36 19.14 -15.39 -9.30
N GLY A 37 19.47 -16.03 -8.18
CA GLY A 37 19.51 -17.49 -8.00
C GLY A 37 18.17 -18.14 -7.62
N VAL A 38 17.23 -17.42 -7.02
CA VAL A 38 15.83 -17.82 -6.73
C VAL A 38 14.89 -17.23 -7.78
N TYR A 39 15.29 -16.35 -8.71
CA TYR A 39 14.52 -16.10 -9.94
C TYR A 39 14.99 -16.93 -11.12
N LEU A 40 16.28 -17.13 -11.41
CA LEU A 40 16.63 -18.27 -12.27
C LEU A 40 16.22 -19.56 -11.56
N GLY A 41 16.31 -19.63 -10.24
CA GLY A 41 15.80 -20.72 -9.42
C GLY A 41 14.30 -20.90 -9.53
N LEU A 42 13.43 -19.94 -9.21
CA LEU A 42 11.96 -20.10 -9.25
C LEU A 42 11.38 -19.92 -10.64
N LEU A 43 11.96 -19.11 -11.51
CA LEU A 43 11.53 -19.00 -12.92
C LEU A 43 12.02 -20.20 -13.70
N ALA A 44 13.25 -20.71 -13.49
CA ALA A 44 13.66 -22.00 -14.05
C ALA A 44 13.12 -23.18 -13.25
N ILE A 45 12.76 -23.11 -11.98
CA ILE A 45 11.98 -24.17 -11.29
C ILE A 45 10.57 -24.12 -11.83
N CYS A 46 9.95 -22.97 -12.07
CA CYS A 46 8.66 -22.89 -12.75
C CYS A 46 8.76 -23.36 -14.21
N ILE A 47 9.79 -22.99 -14.97
CA ILE A 47 9.98 -23.38 -16.39
C ILE A 47 10.47 -24.82 -16.52
N ILE A 48 11.46 -25.27 -15.73
CA ILE A 48 11.94 -26.67 -15.62
C ILE A 48 10.88 -27.54 -14.96
N PHE A 49 10.04 -27.08 -14.04
CA PHE A 49 8.87 -27.88 -13.61
C PHE A 49 7.81 -27.91 -14.70
N ILE A 50 7.51 -26.81 -15.40
CA ILE A 50 6.60 -26.85 -16.57
C ILE A 50 7.14 -27.81 -17.65
N PHE A 51 8.46 -27.85 -17.86
CA PHE A 51 9.13 -28.69 -18.86
C PHE A 51 9.36 -30.14 -18.39
N MET A 52 9.73 -30.38 -17.13
CA MET A 52 9.90 -31.72 -16.54
C MET A 52 8.57 -32.39 -16.25
N PHE A 53 7.52 -31.64 -15.92
CA PHE A 53 6.18 -32.19 -15.78
C PHE A 53 5.58 -32.57 -17.14
N ALA A 54 5.98 -31.87 -18.21
CA ALA A 54 5.65 -32.22 -19.59
C ALA A 54 6.49 -33.38 -20.18
N VAL A 55 7.68 -33.67 -19.64
CA VAL A 55 8.64 -34.64 -20.23
C VAL A 55 8.90 -35.89 -19.35
N PHE A 56 8.85 -35.80 -18.01
CA PHE A 56 9.34 -36.84 -17.08
C PHE A 56 8.30 -37.32 -16.06
N THR A 57 7.01 -37.19 -16.39
CA THR A 57 5.89 -37.51 -15.51
C THR A 57 5.81 -38.94 -14.90
N PRO A 58 6.56 -39.99 -15.33
CA PRO A 58 6.43 -41.30 -14.68
C PRO A 58 7.44 -41.70 -13.60
N ASP A 59 8.56 -41.02 -13.31
CA ASP A 59 9.62 -41.70 -12.49
C ASP A 59 10.19 -40.92 -11.29
N LEU A 60 9.84 -39.64 -11.10
CA LEU A 60 10.49 -38.80 -10.05
C LEU A 60 9.89 -38.91 -8.64
N TYR A 61 8.73 -39.55 -8.47
CA TYR A 61 8.03 -39.66 -7.18
C TYR A 61 8.62 -40.72 -6.23
N GLU A 62 9.50 -41.59 -6.73
CA GLU A 62 10.11 -42.67 -5.93
C GLU A 62 11.36 -42.22 -5.15
N LEU A 63 12.05 -41.15 -5.56
CA LEU A 63 13.36 -40.80 -4.99
C LEU A 63 13.33 -39.88 -3.76
N PHE A 64 12.31 -39.04 -3.58
CA PHE A 64 12.22 -38.14 -2.40
C PHE A 64 10.77 -37.83 -1.97
N PRO A 65 10.36 -38.21 -0.74
CA PRO A 65 8.99 -38.00 -0.23
C PRO A 65 8.53 -36.54 -0.11
N PHE A 66 9.46 -35.59 0.02
CA PHE A 66 9.13 -34.16 0.04
C PHE A 66 8.62 -33.67 -1.34
N PHE A 67 9.16 -34.23 -2.43
CA PHE A 67 8.70 -33.89 -3.78
C PHE A 67 7.33 -34.47 -4.12
N SER A 68 6.86 -35.54 -3.47
CA SER A 68 5.49 -36.04 -3.67
C SER A 68 4.43 -35.11 -3.06
N TYR A 69 4.77 -34.43 -1.96
CA TYR A 69 3.90 -33.45 -1.31
C TYR A 69 3.82 -32.14 -2.08
N LEU A 70 4.96 -31.65 -2.57
CA LEU A 70 5.00 -30.52 -3.50
C LEU A 70 4.36 -30.89 -4.85
N ALA A 71 4.61 -32.07 -5.41
CA ALA A 71 3.98 -32.53 -6.65
C ALA A 71 2.46 -32.70 -6.49
N SER A 72 1.94 -33.10 -5.34
CA SER A 72 0.49 -33.12 -5.04
C SER A 72 -0.13 -31.72 -5.03
N LEU A 73 0.57 -30.75 -4.43
CA LEU A 73 0.13 -29.35 -4.37
C LEU A 73 0.20 -28.69 -5.75
N PHE A 74 1.28 -28.93 -6.49
CA PHE A 74 1.56 -28.34 -7.80
C PHE A 74 0.90 -29.08 -8.97
N SER A 75 0.63 -30.39 -8.91
CA SER A 75 -0.12 -31.14 -9.95
C SER A 75 -1.57 -30.68 -10.09
N LYS A 76 -2.10 -30.02 -9.05
CA LYS A 76 -3.41 -29.38 -9.08
C LYS A 76 -3.37 -27.96 -9.66
N ILE A 77 -2.23 -27.28 -9.67
CA ILE A 77 -2.14 -25.87 -10.12
C ILE A 77 -2.31 -25.72 -11.65
N PRO A 78 -1.63 -26.48 -12.53
CA PRO A 78 -1.90 -26.50 -13.96
C PRO A 78 -3.30 -27.00 -14.28
N ASN A 79 -3.82 -27.99 -13.55
CA ASN A 79 -5.22 -28.41 -13.73
C ASN A 79 -6.23 -27.36 -13.22
N VAL A 80 -5.87 -26.43 -12.35
CA VAL A 80 -6.75 -25.33 -11.92
C VAL A 80 -6.60 -24.11 -12.83
N VAL A 81 -5.40 -23.87 -13.38
CA VAL A 81 -5.07 -22.70 -14.22
C VAL A 81 -5.32 -22.98 -15.71
N LEU A 82 -4.84 -24.12 -16.26
CA LEU A 82 -5.14 -24.56 -17.63
C LEU A 82 -6.60 -24.99 -17.75
N ASN A 83 -7.19 -25.53 -16.68
CA ASN A 83 -8.61 -25.79 -16.67
C ASN A 83 -9.50 -24.63 -16.17
N PHE A 84 -8.95 -23.47 -15.85
CA PHE A 84 -9.80 -22.30 -15.59
C PHE A 84 -10.69 -21.97 -16.81
N GLY A 85 -10.19 -22.24 -18.03
CA GLY A 85 -10.95 -22.14 -19.28
C GLY A 85 -11.70 -23.41 -19.71
N THR A 86 -11.32 -24.61 -19.23
CA THR A 86 -11.91 -25.90 -19.67
C THR A 86 -12.78 -26.61 -18.62
N PHE A 87 -12.69 -26.30 -17.33
CA PHE A 87 -13.65 -26.71 -16.28
C PHE A 87 -14.89 -25.82 -16.27
N TYR A 88 -14.82 -24.64 -16.89
CA TYR A 88 -15.94 -23.72 -16.96
C TYR A 88 -16.16 -23.13 -18.37
N PRO A 89 -16.32 -23.98 -19.41
CA PRO A 89 -16.79 -23.51 -20.72
C PRO A 89 -18.13 -22.78 -20.61
N GLU A 90 -18.93 -23.14 -19.61
CA GLU A 90 -20.14 -22.44 -19.20
C GLU A 90 -19.86 -21.01 -18.74
N ILE A 91 -18.79 -20.70 -18.00
CA ILE A 91 -18.45 -19.32 -17.59
C ILE A 91 -18.09 -18.46 -18.80
N ILE A 92 -17.27 -18.97 -19.72
CA ILE A 92 -16.87 -18.20 -20.91
C ILE A 92 -18.07 -18.01 -21.84
N SER A 93 -18.90 -19.04 -22.01
CA SER A 93 -20.16 -18.97 -22.76
C SER A 93 -21.15 -18.00 -22.11
N TYR A 94 -21.22 -17.98 -20.78
CA TYR A 94 -22.09 -17.13 -19.98
C TYR A 94 -21.62 -15.67 -19.95
N LEU A 95 -20.33 -15.39 -19.76
CA LEU A 95 -19.79 -14.04 -19.87
C LEU A 95 -20.00 -13.48 -21.27
N LYS A 96 -19.84 -14.31 -22.31
CA LYS A 96 -20.19 -13.94 -23.69
C LYS A 96 -21.69 -13.72 -23.85
N SER A 97 -22.55 -14.58 -23.31
CA SER A 97 -24.00 -14.38 -23.42
C SER A 97 -24.43 -13.12 -22.69
N LEU A 98 -23.95 -12.86 -21.46
CA LEU A 98 -24.20 -11.67 -20.66
C LEU A 98 -23.72 -10.37 -21.34
N LEU A 99 -22.56 -10.40 -22.01
CA LEU A 99 -22.07 -9.28 -22.83
C LEU A 99 -22.94 -9.05 -24.08
N LEU A 100 -23.49 -10.12 -24.66
CA LEU A 100 -24.34 -10.08 -25.86
C LEU A 100 -25.82 -9.80 -25.56
N SER A 101 -26.29 -10.06 -24.33
CA SER A 101 -27.68 -9.87 -23.87
C SER A 101 -27.82 -8.72 -22.86
N PHE A 102 -27.03 -7.66 -23.04
CA PHE A 102 -27.10 -6.48 -22.19
C PHE A 102 -28.53 -5.91 -22.16
N PRO A 103 -29.18 -5.78 -20.99
CA PRO A 103 -30.60 -5.46 -20.90
C PRO A 103 -30.92 -4.09 -21.51
N LYS A 104 -32.01 -4.01 -22.28
CA LYS A 104 -32.46 -2.75 -22.90
C LYS A 104 -33.46 -1.98 -22.04
N ASN A 105 -34.03 -2.64 -21.03
CA ASN A 105 -34.99 -2.04 -20.09
C ASN A 105 -34.92 -2.68 -18.69
N LEU A 106 -35.63 -2.07 -17.75
CA LEU A 106 -35.61 -2.43 -16.32
C LEU A 106 -36.22 -3.82 -16.04
N ASP A 107 -37.17 -4.26 -16.85
CA ASP A 107 -37.85 -5.54 -16.64
C ASP A 107 -37.02 -6.72 -17.19
N GLU A 108 -36.33 -6.53 -18.32
CA GLU A 108 -35.27 -7.43 -18.79
C GLU A 108 -34.14 -7.54 -17.77
N PHE A 109 -33.75 -6.42 -17.15
CA PHE A 109 -32.72 -6.41 -16.11
C PHE A 109 -33.14 -7.21 -14.86
N LYS A 110 -34.40 -7.08 -14.43
CA LYS A 110 -34.96 -7.86 -13.32
C LYS A 110 -35.10 -9.35 -13.64
N ALA A 111 -35.54 -9.70 -14.85
CA ALA A 111 -35.63 -11.10 -15.28
C ALA A 111 -34.24 -11.76 -15.38
N LEU A 112 -33.25 -11.01 -15.89
CA LEU A 112 -31.86 -11.44 -15.89
C LEU A 112 -31.35 -11.69 -14.47
N SER A 113 -31.71 -10.83 -13.50
CA SER A 113 -31.25 -10.94 -12.10
C SER A 113 -31.66 -12.25 -11.40
N VAL A 114 -32.83 -12.82 -11.74
CA VAL A 114 -33.31 -14.08 -11.14
C VAL A 114 -32.56 -15.28 -11.71
N LEU A 115 -32.37 -15.33 -13.04
CA LEU A 115 -31.59 -16.37 -13.71
C LEU A 115 -30.09 -16.28 -13.34
N TYR A 116 -29.60 -15.04 -13.19
CA TYR A 116 -28.25 -14.70 -12.77
C TYR A 116 -27.94 -15.23 -11.37
N ASN A 117 -28.89 -15.13 -10.43
CA ASN A 117 -28.70 -15.59 -9.06
C ASN A 117 -28.58 -17.13 -8.96
N SER A 118 -29.35 -17.90 -9.75
CA SER A 118 -29.25 -19.37 -9.72
C SER A 118 -27.93 -19.86 -10.32
N HIS A 119 -27.54 -19.35 -11.48
CA HIS A 119 -26.29 -19.76 -12.14
C HIS A 119 -25.04 -19.29 -11.38
N ILE A 120 -25.09 -18.13 -10.73
CA ILE A 120 -23.99 -17.68 -9.87
C ILE A 120 -23.90 -18.50 -8.61
N SER A 121 -25.03 -18.83 -7.97
CA SER A 121 -25.00 -19.71 -6.80
C SER A 121 -24.38 -21.07 -7.15
N GLU A 122 -24.73 -21.64 -8.30
CA GLU A 122 -24.16 -22.88 -8.80
C GLU A 122 -22.66 -22.75 -9.06
N PHE A 123 -22.23 -21.71 -9.80
CA PHE A 123 -20.82 -21.41 -10.03
C PHE A 123 -20.04 -21.26 -8.71
N LEU A 124 -20.53 -20.43 -7.80
CA LEU A 124 -19.91 -20.19 -6.48
C LEU A 124 -19.86 -21.46 -5.63
N SER A 125 -20.73 -22.44 -5.87
CA SER A 125 -20.69 -23.76 -5.21
C SER A 125 -19.70 -24.74 -5.80
N ALA A 126 -19.22 -24.51 -7.03
CA ALA A 126 -18.21 -25.33 -7.68
C ALA A 126 -16.78 -24.87 -7.37
N ILE A 127 -16.59 -23.64 -6.89
CA ILE A 127 -15.27 -23.06 -6.59
C ILE A 127 -14.60 -23.78 -5.41
N ASP A 128 -13.38 -24.27 -5.61
CA ASP A 128 -12.45 -24.61 -4.52
C ASP A 128 -11.82 -23.32 -3.98
N TYR A 129 -12.39 -22.78 -2.89
CA TYR A 129 -12.02 -21.46 -2.39
C TYR A 129 -10.60 -21.42 -1.83
N LYS A 130 -10.18 -22.49 -1.13
CA LYS A 130 -8.85 -22.59 -0.55
C LYS A 130 -7.79 -22.57 -1.65
N THR A 131 -7.99 -23.36 -2.69
CA THR A 131 -7.05 -23.38 -3.83
C THR A 131 -7.04 -22.05 -4.58
N VAL A 132 -8.21 -21.48 -4.89
CA VAL A 132 -8.30 -20.21 -5.62
C VAL A 132 -7.65 -19.06 -4.85
N ILE A 133 -7.89 -18.95 -3.55
CA ILE A 133 -7.28 -17.91 -2.69
C ILE A 133 -5.75 -18.05 -2.69
N LEU A 134 -5.21 -19.27 -2.56
CA LEU A 134 -3.77 -19.50 -2.60
C LEU A 134 -3.17 -19.13 -3.96
N VAL A 135 -3.82 -19.50 -5.07
CA VAL A 135 -3.38 -19.15 -6.43
C VAL A 135 -3.40 -17.63 -6.64
N PHE A 136 -4.46 -16.94 -6.22
CA PHE A 136 -4.55 -15.49 -6.32
C PHE A 136 -3.49 -14.78 -5.48
N SER A 137 -3.27 -15.24 -4.25
CA SER A 137 -2.25 -14.70 -3.35
C SER A 137 -0.85 -14.86 -3.93
N TRP A 138 -0.47 -16.06 -4.40
CA TRP A 138 0.84 -16.30 -5.02
C TRP A 138 0.99 -15.57 -6.37
N GLY A 139 -0.07 -15.50 -7.18
CA GLY A 139 -0.06 -14.74 -8.43
C GLY A 139 0.20 -13.26 -8.20
N ALA A 140 -0.46 -12.66 -7.20
CA ALA A 140 -0.21 -11.28 -6.80
C ALA A 140 1.23 -11.12 -6.26
N TYR A 141 1.69 -12.01 -5.38
CA TYR A 141 3.05 -11.98 -4.85
C TYR A 141 4.10 -12.00 -5.97
N VAL A 142 3.99 -12.94 -6.94
CA VAL A 142 4.93 -13.05 -8.06
C VAL A 142 4.90 -11.79 -8.93
N TRP A 143 3.71 -11.23 -9.19
CA TRP A 143 3.59 -9.98 -9.93
C TRP A 143 4.30 -8.82 -9.22
N HIS A 144 4.06 -8.64 -7.93
CA HIS A 144 4.71 -7.59 -7.15
C HIS A 144 6.22 -7.77 -7.07
N ALA A 145 6.67 -9.00 -6.83
CA ALA A 145 8.09 -9.31 -6.72
C ALA A 145 8.82 -9.12 -8.07
N TYR A 146 8.16 -9.42 -9.20
CA TYR A 146 8.65 -9.06 -10.54
C TYR A 146 8.86 -7.55 -10.69
N LEU A 147 7.89 -6.74 -10.27
CA LEU A 147 8.01 -5.28 -10.31
C LEU A 147 9.15 -4.78 -9.41
N ASP A 148 9.25 -5.31 -8.19
CA ASP A 148 10.30 -4.94 -7.23
C ASP A 148 11.71 -5.25 -7.78
N ILE A 149 11.89 -6.35 -8.51
CA ILE A 149 13.18 -6.70 -9.13
C ILE A 149 13.55 -5.72 -10.22
N ARG A 150 12.62 -5.41 -11.13
CA ARG A 150 12.87 -4.40 -12.17
C ARG A 150 13.31 -3.09 -11.55
N GLN A 151 12.69 -2.71 -10.43
CA GLN A 151 13.08 -1.51 -9.70
C GLN A 151 14.46 -1.66 -9.06
N ARG A 152 14.77 -2.84 -8.51
CA ARG A 152 16.08 -3.14 -7.95
C ARG A 152 17.20 -3.06 -8.98
N ASP A 153 16.99 -3.58 -10.19
CA ASP A 153 17.95 -3.46 -11.31
C ASP A 153 18.25 -2.00 -11.64
N MET A 154 17.22 -1.14 -11.60
CA MET A 154 17.38 0.29 -11.81
C MET A 154 18.18 0.97 -10.69
N LEU A 155 18.11 0.47 -9.45
CA LEU A 155 18.86 0.98 -8.31
C LEU A 155 20.35 0.57 -8.36
N HIS A 156 20.69 -0.55 -8.99
CA HIS A 156 22.09 -0.94 -9.24
C HIS A 156 22.81 -0.08 -10.31
N GLN A 157 22.09 0.81 -10.99
CA GLN A 157 22.69 1.73 -11.96
C GLN A 157 23.58 2.76 -11.26
N ILE A 158 24.82 2.89 -11.70
CA ILE A 158 25.78 3.88 -11.16
C ILE A 158 25.79 5.21 -11.93
N TYR A 159 25.13 5.24 -13.09
CA TYR A 159 25.11 6.40 -13.98
C TYR A 159 23.78 7.15 -13.83
N ARG A 160 23.88 8.45 -13.56
CA ARG A 160 22.73 9.36 -13.50
C ARG A 160 22.06 9.45 -14.89
N PRO A 161 20.72 9.34 -14.96
CA PRO A 161 19.99 9.69 -16.16
C PRO A 161 20.34 11.10 -16.66
N PRO A 162 20.40 11.33 -17.99
CA PRO A 162 20.74 12.63 -18.56
C PRO A 162 19.88 13.78 -18.02
N GLN A 163 18.62 13.51 -17.72
CA GLN A 163 17.62 14.49 -17.29
C GLN A 163 17.88 15.06 -15.90
N ILE A 164 18.57 14.33 -15.01
CA ILE A 164 18.87 14.76 -13.64
C ILE A 164 20.35 15.07 -13.42
N LYS A 165 21.19 14.84 -14.44
CA LYS A 165 22.66 14.94 -14.32
C LYS A 165 23.12 16.35 -13.92
N SER A 166 22.41 17.40 -14.34
CA SER A 166 22.67 18.79 -13.96
C SER A 166 22.01 19.20 -12.63
N LEU A 167 21.06 18.42 -12.13
CA LEU A 167 20.21 18.79 -10.99
C LEU A 167 20.64 18.13 -9.68
N VAL A 168 21.19 16.91 -9.74
CA VAL A 168 21.54 16.11 -8.57
C VAL A 168 22.99 15.67 -8.68
N SER A 169 23.78 15.80 -7.61
CA SER A 169 25.19 15.39 -7.60
C SER A 169 25.35 13.87 -7.79
N ARG A 170 26.53 13.43 -8.23
CA ARG A 170 26.82 11.98 -8.37
C ARG A 170 26.72 11.26 -7.03
N LYS A 171 27.24 11.87 -5.96
CA LYS A 171 27.19 11.35 -4.60
C LYS A 171 25.74 11.14 -4.14
N ALA A 172 24.90 12.17 -4.23
CA ALA A 172 23.49 12.10 -3.83
C ALA A 172 22.71 11.03 -4.60
N PHE A 173 23.00 10.84 -5.89
CA PHE A 173 22.40 9.76 -6.69
C PHE A 173 22.77 8.37 -6.17
N LEU A 174 24.05 8.13 -5.88
CA LEU A 174 24.51 6.84 -5.37
C LEU A 174 24.04 6.58 -3.93
N GLU A 175 23.94 7.61 -3.09
CA GLU A 175 23.36 7.52 -1.75
C GLU A 175 21.88 7.13 -1.82
N ALA A 176 21.10 7.77 -2.71
CA ALA A 176 19.69 7.42 -2.93
C ALA A 176 19.54 5.98 -3.43
N ASN A 177 20.40 5.53 -4.34
CA ASN A 177 20.38 4.16 -4.83
C ASN A 177 20.75 3.15 -3.75
N THR A 178 21.80 3.42 -2.95
CA THR A 178 22.20 2.55 -1.82
C THR A 178 21.07 2.44 -0.79
N TYR A 179 20.41 3.55 -0.47
CA TYR A 179 19.24 3.55 0.40
C TYR A 179 18.07 2.76 -0.18
N GLY A 180 17.79 2.96 -1.47
CA GLY A 180 16.77 2.22 -2.20
C GLY A 180 17.05 0.71 -2.21
N LEU A 181 18.31 0.29 -2.36
CA LEU A 181 18.71 -1.11 -2.34
C LEU A 181 18.50 -1.76 -0.97
N ASP A 182 18.87 -1.08 0.12
CA ASP A 182 18.64 -1.58 1.49
C ASP A 182 17.12 -1.69 1.78
N LYS A 183 16.32 -0.69 1.38
CA LYS A 183 14.85 -0.73 1.50
C LYS A 183 14.23 -1.83 0.66
N SER A 184 14.70 -2.01 -0.58
CA SER A 184 14.28 -3.08 -1.48
C SER A 184 14.55 -4.45 -0.85
N SER A 185 15.76 -4.65 -0.30
CA SER A 185 16.13 -5.91 0.36
C SER A 185 15.21 -6.25 1.54
N LEU A 186 14.97 -5.28 2.43
CA LEU A 186 14.07 -5.46 3.57
C LEU A 186 12.64 -5.77 3.11
N LYS A 187 12.12 -5.01 2.14
CA LYS A 187 10.77 -5.19 1.60
C LYS A 187 10.58 -6.58 1.00
N MET A 188 11.53 -7.05 0.20
CA MET A 188 11.44 -8.36 -0.46
C MET A 188 11.47 -9.50 0.56
N MET A 189 12.34 -9.42 1.57
CA MET A 189 12.39 -10.42 2.65
C MET A 189 11.10 -10.44 3.49
N GLN A 190 10.60 -9.26 3.85
CA GLN A 190 9.34 -9.14 4.59
C GLN A 190 8.16 -9.69 3.77
N SER A 191 8.09 -9.37 2.48
CA SER A 191 7.02 -9.83 1.59
C SER A 191 7.02 -11.36 1.44
N LEU A 192 8.21 -11.96 1.30
CA LEU A 192 8.35 -13.42 1.24
C LEU A 192 7.94 -14.08 2.56
N PHE A 193 8.37 -13.54 3.70
CA PHE A 193 7.98 -14.03 5.02
C PHE A 193 6.46 -13.99 5.20
N GLU A 194 5.82 -12.88 4.85
CA GLU A 194 4.36 -12.72 4.93
C GLU A 194 3.62 -13.69 4.01
N GLN A 195 4.13 -13.91 2.78
CA GLN A 195 3.53 -14.86 1.83
C GLN A 195 3.64 -16.31 2.33
N ILE A 196 4.79 -16.69 2.91
CA ILE A 196 4.97 -18.01 3.53
C ILE A 196 4.05 -18.16 4.73
N LYS A 197 4.04 -17.18 5.65
CA LYS A 197 3.17 -17.17 6.84
C LYS A 197 1.70 -17.35 6.46
N LEU A 198 1.23 -16.63 5.44
CA LEU A 198 -0.14 -16.74 4.93
C LEU A 198 -0.43 -18.13 4.36
N THR A 199 0.49 -18.65 3.54
CA THR A 199 0.37 -20.00 2.96
C THR A 199 0.27 -21.06 4.05
N LEU A 200 1.15 -21.00 5.05
CA LEU A 200 1.14 -21.92 6.19
C LEU A 200 -0.13 -21.77 7.03
N ALA A 201 -0.61 -20.54 7.22
CA ALA A 201 -1.82 -20.28 7.98
C ALA A 201 -3.06 -20.92 7.35
N PHE A 202 -3.17 -20.90 6.02
CA PHE A 202 -4.25 -21.59 5.31
C PHE A 202 -4.04 -23.10 5.20
N TYR A 203 -2.79 -23.52 5.02
CA TYR A 203 -2.45 -24.93 4.86
C TYR A 203 -2.71 -25.74 6.14
N TYR A 204 -2.33 -25.17 7.29
CA TYR A 204 -2.49 -25.78 8.61
C TYR A 204 -3.75 -25.31 9.36
N ASP A 205 -4.69 -24.68 8.66
CA ASP A 205 -5.97 -24.23 9.23
C ASP A 205 -5.82 -23.42 10.53
N VAL A 206 -4.82 -22.53 10.55
CA VAL A 206 -4.51 -21.67 11.70
C VAL A 206 -5.66 -20.71 12.00
N LEU A 207 -6.40 -20.25 10.98
CA LEU A 207 -7.56 -19.37 11.17
C LEU A 207 -8.68 -20.07 11.97
N PRO A 208 -9.16 -21.27 11.59
CA PRO A 208 -10.07 -22.07 12.43
C PRO A 208 -9.54 -22.33 13.83
N LEU A 209 -8.25 -22.62 13.97
CA LEU A 209 -7.61 -22.87 15.25
C LEU A 209 -7.74 -21.65 16.18
N ILE A 210 -7.39 -20.46 15.70
CA ILE A 210 -7.51 -19.21 16.47
C ILE A 210 -8.97 -18.91 16.78
N TRP A 211 -9.89 -19.12 15.82
CA TRP A 211 -11.33 -18.96 16.05
C TRP A 211 -11.82 -19.88 17.17
N HIS A 212 -11.44 -21.16 17.15
CA HIS A 212 -11.80 -22.11 18.19
C HIS A 212 -11.24 -21.69 19.56
N TYR A 213 -9.96 -21.34 19.65
CA TYR A 213 -9.35 -20.94 20.92
C TYR A 213 -9.97 -19.67 21.50
N THR A 214 -10.24 -18.67 20.67
CA THR A 214 -10.89 -17.43 21.13
C THR A 214 -12.33 -17.67 21.59
N GLY A 215 -13.06 -18.59 20.95
CA GLY A 215 -14.40 -19.01 21.37
C GLY A 215 -14.37 -19.78 22.69
N SER A 216 -13.44 -20.72 22.84
CA SER A 216 -13.22 -21.47 24.09
C SER A 216 -12.79 -20.56 25.25
N PHE A 217 -11.95 -19.57 24.99
CA PHE A 217 -11.59 -18.55 25.97
C PHE A 217 -12.81 -17.72 26.38
N MET A 218 -13.59 -17.24 25.41
CA MET A 218 -14.82 -16.47 25.65
C MET A 218 -15.81 -17.27 26.52
N HIS A 219 -16.05 -18.54 26.18
CA HIS A 219 -16.96 -19.39 26.94
C HIS A 219 -16.44 -19.68 28.36
N SER A 220 -15.18 -20.12 28.49
CA SER A 220 -14.63 -20.58 29.77
C SER A 220 -14.24 -19.46 30.74
N LYS A 221 -13.85 -18.28 30.24
CA LYS A 221 -13.36 -17.16 31.07
C LYS A 221 -14.33 -16.01 31.20
N LEU A 222 -15.17 -15.78 30.18
CA LEU A 222 -16.15 -14.68 30.19
C LEU A 222 -17.58 -15.16 30.40
N GLY A 223 -17.84 -16.48 30.34
CA GLY A 223 -19.17 -17.04 30.48
C GLY A 223 -20.12 -16.70 29.33
N LEU A 224 -19.59 -16.28 28.18
CA LEU A 224 -20.36 -15.89 27.00
C LEU A 224 -20.40 -17.04 26.00
N GLY A 225 -21.60 -17.45 25.60
CA GLY A 225 -21.79 -18.53 24.64
C GLY A 225 -21.64 -18.09 23.16
N PRO A 226 -21.83 -19.04 22.22
CA PRO A 226 -21.73 -18.79 20.78
C PRO A 226 -22.70 -17.72 20.25
N GLU A 227 -23.79 -17.44 20.97
CA GLU A 227 -24.76 -16.40 20.65
C GLU A 227 -24.17 -14.98 20.62
N TYR A 228 -23.01 -14.77 21.26
CA TYR A 228 -22.28 -13.51 21.26
C TYR A 228 -21.25 -13.43 20.11
N GLU A 229 -21.68 -13.71 18.88
CA GLU A 229 -20.80 -13.78 17.69
C GLU A 229 -19.96 -12.51 17.47
N ILE A 230 -20.55 -11.31 17.67
CA ILE A 230 -19.80 -10.05 17.53
C ILE A 230 -18.65 -9.96 18.53
N THR A 231 -18.88 -10.40 19.78
CA THR A 231 -17.84 -10.44 20.81
C THR A 231 -16.74 -11.43 20.45
N HIS A 232 -17.12 -12.60 19.93
CA HIS A 232 -16.15 -13.59 19.44
C HIS A 232 -15.32 -13.02 18.28
N ALA A 233 -15.95 -12.36 17.31
CA ALA A 233 -15.27 -11.70 16.19
C ALA A 233 -14.28 -10.61 16.66
N ILE A 234 -14.64 -9.83 17.69
CA ILE A 234 -13.74 -8.84 18.30
C ILE A 234 -12.54 -9.52 18.95
N LEU A 235 -12.75 -10.58 19.74
CA LEU A 235 -11.64 -11.31 20.36
C LEU A 235 -10.72 -11.91 19.30
N PHE A 236 -11.29 -12.55 18.27
CA PHE A 236 -10.54 -13.05 17.14
C PHE A 236 -9.74 -11.95 16.43
N PHE A 237 -10.34 -10.80 16.16
CA PHE A 237 -9.68 -9.63 15.56
C PHE A 237 -8.50 -9.13 16.41
N VAL A 238 -8.69 -8.98 17.73
CA VAL A 238 -7.62 -8.52 18.63
C VAL A 238 -6.48 -9.53 18.68
N PHE A 239 -6.78 -10.82 18.84
CA PHE A 239 -5.77 -11.88 18.88
C PHE A 239 -4.96 -11.96 17.59
N THR A 240 -5.62 -11.97 16.43
CA THR A 240 -4.94 -12.00 15.13
C THR A 240 -4.12 -10.73 14.87
N THR A 241 -4.62 -9.57 15.27
CA THR A 241 -3.88 -8.29 15.18
C THR A 241 -2.60 -8.33 16.03
N LEU A 242 -2.68 -8.87 17.25
CA LEU A 242 -1.51 -9.01 18.13
C LEU A 242 -0.48 -9.98 17.56
N ILE A 243 -0.89 -11.14 17.04
CA ILE A 243 0.02 -12.11 16.38
C ILE A 243 0.73 -11.44 15.21
N ASN A 244 0.00 -10.70 14.38
CA ASN A 244 0.58 -10.00 13.23
C ASN A 244 1.54 -8.89 13.66
N THR A 245 1.19 -8.12 14.70
CA THR A 245 2.06 -7.07 15.25
C THR A 245 3.36 -7.67 15.81
N ILE A 246 3.27 -8.76 16.59
CA ILE A 246 4.46 -9.43 17.12
C ILE A 246 5.35 -9.95 15.99
N SER A 247 4.75 -10.48 14.93
CA SER A 247 5.49 -10.98 13.76
C SER A 247 6.16 -9.87 12.95
N SER A 248 5.65 -8.63 12.99
CA SER A 248 6.23 -7.50 12.25
C SER A 248 7.39 -6.82 13.00
N ILE A 249 7.39 -6.87 14.34
CA ILE A 249 8.39 -6.18 15.20
C ILE A 249 9.84 -6.38 14.74
N PRO A 250 10.31 -7.60 14.38
CA PRO A 250 11.69 -7.78 13.93
C PRO A 250 12.03 -6.95 12.68
N PHE A 251 11.11 -6.88 11.71
CA PHE A 251 11.28 -6.09 10.49
C PHE A 251 11.20 -4.59 10.77
N ASP A 252 10.29 -4.17 11.66
CA ASP A 252 10.14 -2.76 12.05
C ASP A 252 11.38 -2.24 12.80
N LEU A 253 11.95 -3.07 13.69
CA LEU A 253 13.19 -2.78 14.39
C LEU A 253 14.38 -2.71 13.42
N TYR A 254 14.49 -3.66 12.49
CA TYR A 254 15.56 -3.65 11.50
C TYR A 254 15.44 -2.44 10.56
N GLY A 255 14.24 -2.14 10.08
CA GLY A 255 13.96 -0.96 9.27
C GLY A 255 14.38 0.32 9.99
N THR A 256 13.95 0.51 11.23
CA THR A 256 14.21 1.74 12.00
C THR A 256 15.66 1.87 12.47
N PHE A 257 16.18 0.85 13.16
CA PHE A 257 17.46 0.94 13.87
C PHE A 257 18.66 0.43 13.07
N VAL A 258 18.44 -0.19 11.90
CA VAL A 258 19.52 -0.61 11.00
C VAL A 258 19.44 0.15 9.68
N VAL A 259 18.35 0.06 8.93
CA VAL A 259 18.26 0.68 7.59
C VAL A 259 18.19 2.21 7.70
N GLU A 260 17.21 2.77 8.39
CA GLU A 260 17.07 4.22 8.54
C GLU A 260 18.26 4.82 9.32
N ALA A 261 18.79 4.10 10.31
CA ALA A 261 19.99 4.53 11.05
C ALA A 261 21.25 4.58 10.17
N LYS A 262 21.51 3.55 9.34
CA LYS A 262 22.62 3.51 8.37
C LYS A 262 22.60 4.71 7.43
N HIS A 263 21.40 5.19 7.08
CA HIS A 263 21.22 6.29 6.14
C HIS A 263 21.04 7.66 6.79
N GLY A 264 21.15 7.76 8.12
CA GLY A 264 21.08 9.03 8.85
C GLY A 264 19.66 9.59 9.03
N PHE A 265 18.64 8.76 8.85
CA PHE A 265 17.24 9.16 8.98
C PHE A 265 16.66 8.90 10.36
N ASN A 266 17.12 7.88 11.09
CA ASN A 266 16.55 7.53 12.38
C ASN A 266 16.96 8.51 13.49
N ASN A 267 15.98 9.21 14.06
CA ASN A 267 16.15 10.01 15.29
C ASN A 267 15.38 9.41 16.48
N GLN A 268 14.73 8.27 16.29
CA GLN A 268 13.92 7.61 17.31
C GLN A 268 14.79 6.81 18.27
N THR A 269 14.52 6.92 19.58
CA THR A 269 15.11 6.04 20.60
C THR A 269 14.28 4.77 20.76
N VAL A 270 14.87 3.69 21.27
CA VAL A 270 14.14 2.43 21.56
C VAL A 270 12.95 2.67 22.50
N SER A 271 13.10 3.54 23.50
CA SER A 271 12.00 3.90 24.42
C SER A 271 10.85 4.59 23.68
N LEU A 272 11.15 5.53 22.78
CA LEU A 272 10.13 6.17 21.96
C LEU A 272 9.45 5.19 21.00
N PHE A 273 10.21 4.27 20.40
CA PHE A 273 9.69 3.21 19.54
C PHE A 273 8.69 2.31 20.29
N VAL A 274 9.07 1.79 21.45
CA VAL A 274 8.19 0.95 22.27
C VAL A 274 6.96 1.72 22.75
N THR A 275 7.12 2.99 23.13
CA THR A 275 6.00 3.84 23.55
C THR A 275 5.01 4.06 22.40
N ASP A 276 5.49 4.32 21.19
CA ASP A 276 4.65 4.50 20.01
C ASP A 276 3.96 3.19 19.61
N LEU A 277 4.65 2.05 19.71
CA LEU A 277 4.08 0.72 19.48
C LEU A 277 2.92 0.45 20.46
N LEU A 278 3.13 0.66 21.76
CA LEU A 278 2.09 0.44 22.78
C LEU A 278 0.89 1.37 22.60
N LYS A 279 1.12 2.66 22.29
CA LYS A 279 0.04 3.61 21.97
C LYS A 279 -0.76 3.16 20.75
N THR A 280 -0.08 2.65 19.73
CA THR A 280 -0.71 2.16 18.51
C THR A 280 -1.55 0.91 18.78
N ILE A 281 -1.01 -0.06 19.52
CA ILE A 281 -1.74 -1.26 19.94
C ILE A 281 -3.00 -0.88 20.74
N LEU A 282 -2.87 0.03 21.70
CA LEU A 282 -4.01 0.49 22.51
C LEU A 282 -5.07 1.17 21.63
N LEU A 283 -4.66 2.04 20.72
CA LEU A 283 -5.57 2.75 19.82
C LEU A 283 -6.30 1.80 18.89
N VAL A 284 -5.59 0.88 18.23
CA VAL A 284 -6.17 -0.11 17.30
C VAL A 284 -7.09 -1.07 18.06
N SER A 285 -6.68 -1.54 19.24
CA SER A 285 -7.48 -2.45 20.07
C SER A 285 -8.69 -1.77 20.71
N THR A 286 -8.75 -0.43 20.71
CA THR A 286 -9.91 0.33 21.23
C THR A 286 -10.84 0.74 20.09
N LEU A 287 -10.32 1.42 19.06
CA LEU A 287 -11.13 1.94 17.95
C LEU A 287 -11.50 0.85 16.94
N GLY A 288 -10.64 -0.14 16.72
CA GLY A 288 -10.87 -1.26 15.82
C GLY A 288 -12.12 -2.06 16.21
N PRO A 289 -12.25 -2.56 17.45
CA PRO A 289 -13.46 -3.22 17.92
C PRO A 289 -14.73 -2.36 17.85
N LEU A 290 -14.62 -1.05 18.09
CA LEU A 290 -15.76 -0.12 17.98
C LEU A 290 -16.28 -0.06 16.54
N VAL A 291 -15.37 0.10 15.56
CA VAL A 291 -15.76 0.13 14.14
C VAL A 291 -16.23 -1.24 13.68
N LEU A 292 -15.54 -2.32 14.08
CA LEU A 292 -15.88 -3.68 13.71
C LEU A 292 -17.25 -4.10 14.26
N SER A 293 -17.56 -3.78 15.52
CA SER A 293 -18.87 -4.05 16.11
C SER A 293 -19.98 -3.30 15.37
N GLY A 294 -19.79 -2.01 15.06
CA GLY A 294 -20.73 -1.22 14.26
C GLY A 294 -20.93 -1.80 12.86
N LEU A 295 -19.87 -2.28 12.21
CA LEU A 295 -19.91 -2.95 10.91
C LEU A 295 -20.73 -4.24 10.96
N LEU A 296 -20.38 -5.17 11.86
CA LEU A 296 -21.06 -6.47 11.98
C LEU A 296 -22.51 -6.30 12.42
N TRP A 297 -22.77 -5.37 13.34
CA TRP A 297 -24.14 -5.02 13.73
C TRP A 297 -24.95 -4.50 12.55
N THR A 298 -24.37 -3.63 11.72
CA THR A 298 -25.02 -3.10 10.52
C THR A 298 -25.38 -4.22 9.56
N ILE A 299 -24.45 -5.15 9.29
CA ILE A 299 -24.68 -6.31 8.42
C ILE A 299 -25.82 -7.17 8.96
N ASN A 300 -25.74 -7.55 10.23
CA ASN A 300 -26.74 -8.42 10.87
C ASN A 300 -28.13 -7.77 10.91
N LYS A 301 -28.22 -6.44 11.07
CA LYS A 301 -29.49 -5.74 11.21
C LYS A 301 -30.19 -5.48 9.88
N THR A 302 -29.44 -5.33 8.79
CA THR A 302 -29.95 -4.84 7.50
C THR A 302 -30.14 -5.93 6.44
N GLY A 303 -29.70 -7.16 6.72
CA GLY A 303 -29.97 -8.33 5.91
C GLY A 303 -29.41 -8.21 4.49
N ASP A 304 -30.15 -8.66 3.49
CA ASP A 304 -29.65 -8.80 2.11
C ASP A 304 -29.21 -7.48 1.44
N ASN A 305 -29.65 -6.34 1.97
CA ASN A 305 -29.30 -5.02 1.45
C ASN A 305 -28.18 -4.33 2.25
N PHE A 306 -27.42 -5.08 3.06
CA PHE A 306 -26.44 -4.49 3.99
C PHE A 306 -25.40 -3.59 3.32
N TYR A 307 -25.03 -3.86 2.06
CA TYR A 307 -23.97 -3.15 1.37
C TYR A 307 -24.25 -1.64 1.21
N TYR A 308 -25.52 -1.22 1.09
CA TYR A 308 -25.89 0.21 1.11
C TYR A 308 -25.64 0.85 2.49
N TYR A 309 -26.06 0.16 3.55
CA TYR A 309 -25.96 0.66 4.92
C TYR A 309 -24.52 0.63 5.43
N VAL A 310 -23.75 -0.38 5.06
CA VAL A 310 -22.33 -0.47 5.33
C VAL A 310 -21.58 0.65 4.61
N MET A 311 -21.89 0.95 3.34
CA MET A 311 -21.30 2.10 2.65
C MET A 311 -21.56 3.40 3.42
N LEU A 312 -22.80 3.66 3.87
CA LEU A 312 -23.13 4.85 4.66
C LEU A 312 -22.44 4.88 6.03
N PHE A 313 -22.39 3.73 6.71
CA PHE A 313 -21.68 3.58 7.99
C PHE A 313 -20.18 3.87 7.82
N MET A 314 -19.54 3.26 6.83
CA MET A 314 -18.12 3.46 6.55
C MET A 314 -17.82 4.89 6.10
N MET A 315 -18.72 5.52 5.35
CA MET A 315 -18.65 6.93 5.02
C MET A 315 -18.66 7.80 6.29
N LEU A 316 -19.57 7.54 7.22
CA LEU A 316 -19.61 8.23 8.52
C LEU A 316 -18.31 8.02 9.31
N VAL A 317 -17.83 6.79 9.41
CA VAL A 317 -16.57 6.45 10.09
C VAL A 317 -15.39 7.18 9.45
N GLN A 318 -15.32 7.27 8.12
CA GLN A 318 -14.27 8.01 7.41
C GLN A 318 -14.36 9.52 7.68
N PHE A 319 -15.56 10.12 7.65
CA PHE A 319 -15.73 11.54 7.98
C PHE A 319 -15.30 11.85 9.42
N ILE A 320 -15.66 10.98 10.35
CA ILE A 320 -15.20 11.04 11.74
C ILE A 320 -13.68 10.93 11.79
N GLY A 321 -13.08 9.95 11.09
CA GLY A 321 -11.64 9.71 11.03
C GLY A 321 -10.86 10.91 10.50
N ILE A 322 -11.28 11.52 9.40
CA ILE A 322 -10.64 12.71 8.80
C ILE A 322 -10.64 13.89 9.79
N THR A 323 -11.64 13.95 10.67
CA THR A 323 -11.73 14.98 11.72
C THR A 323 -10.88 14.63 12.94
N ILE A 324 -11.11 13.45 13.51
CA ILE A 324 -10.52 12.99 14.77
C ILE A 324 -9.02 12.73 14.65
N PHE A 325 -8.57 12.17 13.52
CA PHE A 325 -7.18 11.76 13.35
C PHE A 325 -6.18 12.90 13.56
N PRO A 326 -6.26 14.03 12.82
CA PRO A 326 -5.31 15.12 13.00
C PRO A 326 -5.54 15.93 14.30
N THR A 327 -6.74 15.90 14.91
CA THR A 327 -7.04 16.73 16.08
C THR A 327 -6.85 16.03 17.43
N LEU A 328 -7.04 14.70 17.48
CA LEU A 328 -6.99 13.93 18.71
C LEU A 328 -5.93 12.83 18.65
N ILE A 329 -5.80 12.12 17.52
CA ILE A 329 -4.89 10.98 17.42
C ILE A 329 -3.45 11.42 17.20
N GLN A 330 -3.16 12.23 16.18
CA GLN A 330 -1.80 12.70 15.90
C GLN A 330 -1.14 13.44 17.08
N PRO A 331 -1.85 14.29 17.85
CA PRO A 331 -1.28 14.92 19.04
C PRO A 331 -0.83 13.96 20.15
N LEU A 332 -1.30 12.69 20.16
CA LEU A 332 -0.79 11.67 21.08
C LEU A 332 0.65 11.23 20.74
N PHE A 333 1.07 11.43 19.49
CA PHE A 333 2.36 11.02 18.96
C PHE A 333 3.32 12.21 18.76
N ASN A 334 2.80 13.34 18.28
CA ASN A 334 3.59 14.50 17.87
C ASN A 334 3.11 15.77 18.57
N LYS A 335 4.03 16.71 18.79
CA LYS A 335 3.72 18.04 19.29
C LYS A 335 3.40 18.95 18.11
N PHE A 336 2.30 19.70 18.26
CA PHE A 336 1.88 20.73 17.32
C PHE A 336 2.08 22.09 17.97
N GLN A 337 2.86 22.95 17.31
CA GLN A 337 3.07 24.33 17.74
C GLN A 337 2.57 25.28 16.66
N PRO A 338 1.93 26.41 16.99
CA PRO A 338 1.61 27.43 15.99
C PRO A 338 2.89 27.88 15.27
N LEU A 339 2.82 28.13 13.95
CA LEU A 339 3.96 28.73 13.26
C LEU A 339 4.25 30.12 13.83
N GLU A 340 5.53 30.36 14.11
CA GLU A 340 6.04 31.62 14.64
C GLU A 340 5.68 32.81 13.73
N GLN A 341 5.58 33.99 14.33
CA GLN A 341 5.35 35.21 13.57
C GLN A 341 6.62 35.56 12.78
N GLY A 342 6.46 35.92 11.50
CA GLY A 342 7.58 36.28 10.63
C GLY A 342 7.18 36.25 9.16
N ASP A 343 8.15 36.50 8.29
CA ASP A 343 7.95 36.65 6.85
C ASP A 343 7.29 35.43 6.21
N LEU A 344 7.69 34.22 6.62
CA LEU A 344 7.11 32.98 6.11
C LEU A 344 5.62 32.89 6.42
N LYS A 345 5.22 33.18 7.66
CA LYS A 345 3.81 33.11 8.05
C LYS A 345 2.98 34.13 7.28
N SER A 346 3.45 35.37 7.17
CA SER A 346 2.80 36.42 6.39
C SER A 346 2.67 36.05 4.91
N ALA A 347 3.71 35.43 4.32
CA ALA A 347 3.68 34.96 2.94
C ALA A 347 2.65 33.83 2.73
N ILE A 348 2.55 32.89 3.66
CA ILE A 348 1.57 31.80 3.62
C ILE A 348 0.14 32.34 3.76
N GLU A 349 -0.08 33.28 4.68
CA GLU A 349 -1.39 33.92 4.87
C GLU A 349 -1.81 34.73 3.63
N ALA A 350 -0.87 35.44 3.00
CA ALA A 350 -1.10 36.15 1.74
C ALA A 350 -1.42 35.19 0.59
N LEU A 351 -0.69 34.07 0.47
CA LEU A 351 -0.95 33.02 -0.52
C LEU A 351 -2.34 32.40 -0.32
N ALA A 352 -2.69 32.04 0.91
CA ALA A 352 -4.01 31.49 1.24
C ALA A 352 -5.13 32.48 0.89
N SER A 353 -4.95 33.76 1.23
CA SER A 353 -5.87 34.83 0.89
C SER A 353 -6.05 35.00 -0.63
N ARG A 354 -4.95 34.98 -1.40
CA ARG A 354 -4.95 35.10 -2.87
C ARG A 354 -5.78 34.03 -3.58
N VAL A 355 -5.93 32.86 -2.98
CA VAL A 355 -6.71 31.74 -3.54
C VAL A 355 -8.02 31.48 -2.81
N ASP A 356 -8.44 32.40 -1.94
CA ASP A 356 -9.64 32.32 -1.09
C ASP A 356 -9.68 31.06 -0.20
N TYR A 357 -8.51 30.56 0.20
CA TYR A 357 -8.43 29.43 1.12
C TYR A 357 -8.76 29.91 2.55
N PRO A 358 -9.78 29.33 3.22
CA PRO A 358 -10.23 29.79 4.54
C PRO A 358 -9.32 29.27 5.66
N LEU A 359 -8.04 29.67 5.61
CA LEU A 359 -7.02 29.32 6.59
C LEU A 359 -7.43 29.81 7.98
N LYS A 360 -7.44 28.89 8.95
CA LYS A 360 -7.69 29.23 10.36
C LYS A 360 -6.48 29.09 11.23
N LYS A 361 -5.68 28.05 11.02
CA LYS A 361 -4.48 27.78 11.84
C LYS A 361 -3.37 27.19 10.99
N LEU A 362 -2.15 27.61 11.32
CA LEU A 362 -0.92 27.16 10.72
C LEU A 362 -0.03 26.58 11.82
N TYR A 363 0.36 25.32 11.66
CA TYR A 363 1.09 24.56 12.67
C TYR A 363 2.42 24.04 12.13
N VAL A 364 3.38 23.91 13.02
CA VAL A 364 4.60 23.13 12.85
C VAL A 364 4.49 21.86 13.68
N ILE A 365 4.80 20.71 13.08
CA ILE A 365 4.86 19.41 13.73
C ILE A 365 6.32 18.98 13.92
N ASP A 366 6.63 18.41 15.08
CA ASP A 366 7.98 17.91 15.44
C ASP A 366 8.33 16.57 14.77
N GLY A 367 8.24 16.51 13.45
CA GLY A 367 8.57 15.31 12.66
C GLY A 367 10.00 14.81 12.87
N SER A 368 10.94 15.74 13.10
CA SER A 368 12.34 15.42 13.41
C SER A 368 12.55 14.52 14.61
N LYS A 369 11.58 14.45 15.54
CA LYS A 369 11.60 13.56 16.71
C LYS A 369 11.72 12.08 16.33
N ARG A 370 11.27 11.70 15.13
CA ARG A 370 11.29 10.31 14.64
C ARG A 370 12.19 10.14 13.43
N SER A 371 12.11 11.06 12.49
CA SER A 371 12.87 10.94 11.25
C SER A 371 13.28 12.29 10.69
N SER A 372 14.38 12.31 9.93
CA SER A 372 14.83 13.49 9.18
C SER A 372 14.00 13.76 7.91
N HIS A 373 12.94 12.99 7.65
CA HIS A 373 12.09 13.16 6.46
C HIS A 373 11.22 14.42 6.51
N SER A 374 11.07 15.05 5.35
CA SER A 374 10.30 16.29 5.18
C SER A 374 8.96 16.06 4.52
N ASN A 375 7.95 16.78 5.02
CA ASN A 375 6.59 16.74 4.50
C ASN A 375 5.78 17.99 4.90
N ALA A 376 4.64 18.22 4.26
CA ALA A 376 3.61 19.17 4.64
C ALA A 376 2.25 18.61 4.23
N TYR A 377 1.19 18.98 4.94
CA TYR A 377 -0.17 18.56 4.56
C TYR A 377 -1.23 19.53 5.06
N MET A 378 -2.41 19.41 4.46
CA MET A 378 -3.58 20.24 4.74
C MET A 378 -4.75 19.39 5.20
N TYR A 379 -5.53 19.89 6.16
CA TYR A 379 -6.74 19.21 6.62
C TYR A 379 -7.81 20.18 7.13
N GLY A 380 -9.01 19.64 7.37
CA GLY A 380 -10.13 20.36 7.97
C GLY A 380 -11.34 20.50 7.03
N PHE A 381 -12.48 20.86 7.59
CA PHE A 381 -13.76 20.95 6.89
C PHE A 381 -14.24 22.39 6.73
N PHE A 382 -14.94 22.64 5.62
CA PHE A 382 -15.58 23.93 5.32
C PHE A 382 -14.63 25.12 5.55
N LYS A 383 -15.00 26.03 6.46
CA LYS A 383 -14.25 27.25 6.79
C LYS A 383 -13.19 27.04 7.88
N ASN A 384 -12.98 25.82 8.36
CA ASN A 384 -12.03 25.50 9.43
C ASN A 384 -10.84 24.71 8.86
N LYS A 385 -10.08 25.37 7.98
CA LYS A 385 -8.96 24.75 7.29
C LYS A 385 -7.63 25.02 8.01
N ARG A 386 -6.76 24.02 8.01
CA ARG A 386 -5.47 24.04 8.69
C ARG A 386 -4.36 23.55 7.77
N ILE A 387 -3.18 24.09 7.99
CA ILE A 387 -1.94 23.69 7.32
C ILE A 387 -0.97 23.22 8.41
N VAL A 388 -0.31 22.09 8.16
CA VAL A 388 0.74 21.54 9.03
C VAL A 388 2.01 21.36 8.22
N ILE A 389 3.11 21.90 8.74
CA ILE A 389 4.43 21.86 8.12
C ILE A 389 5.37 21.09 9.04
N PHE A 390 6.16 20.17 8.50
CA PHE A 390 7.18 19.49 9.30
C PHE A 390 8.34 20.43 9.59
N ASP A 391 8.87 20.37 10.80
CA ASP A 391 10.04 21.17 11.19
C ASP A 391 11.29 20.83 10.34
N THR A 392 11.40 19.60 9.85
CA THR A 392 12.42 19.16 8.88
C THR A 392 12.31 19.90 7.56
N LEU A 393 11.09 20.12 7.05
CA LEU A 393 10.88 20.85 5.80
C LEU A 393 11.35 22.31 5.92
N LEU A 394 11.04 22.96 7.05
CA LEU A 394 11.47 24.33 7.34
C LEU A 394 12.98 24.49 7.47
N LYS A 395 13.70 23.43 7.87
CA LYS A 395 15.17 23.43 7.97
C LYS A 395 15.85 23.25 6.61
N GLN A 396 15.19 22.58 5.66
CA GLN A 396 15.77 22.19 4.38
C GLN A 396 15.43 23.15 3.23
N THR A 397 14.36 23.93 3.37
CA THR A 397 13.82 24.77 2.30
C THR A 397 13.72 26.23 2.72
N ASN A 398 13.82 27.15 1.76
CA ASN A 398 13.62 28.57 2.01
C ASN A 398 12.12 28.94 1.95
N SER A 399 11.78 30.16 2.38
CA SER A 399 10.38 30.59 2.47
C SER A 399 9.62 30.56 1.14
N GLN A 400 10.27 30.84 0.00
CA GLN A 400 9.63 30.80 -1.32
C GLN A 400 9.36 29.36 -1.76
N GLU A 401 10.30 28.45 -1.50
CA GLU A 401 10.14 27.01 -1.75
C GLU A 401 8.98 26.44 -0.91
N VAL A 402 8.89 26.80 0.38
CA VAL A 402 7.75 26.42 1.23
C VAL A 402 6.43 26.94 0.66
N CYS A 403 6.38 28.21 0.24
CA CYS A 403 5.19 28.78 -0.40
C CYS A 403 4.82 28.05 -1.70
N ALA A 404 5.80 27.64 -2.50
CA ALA A 404 5.59 26.90 -3.74
C ALA A 404 5.02 25.49 -3.51
N ILE A 405 5.51 24.81 -2.47
CA ILE A 405 5.00 23.51 -2.02
C ILE A 405 3.57 23.67 -1.49
N LEU A 406 3.31 24.69 -0.67
CA LEU A 406 1.96 24.96 -0.17
C LEU A 406 1.00 25.40 -1.28
N ALA A 407 1.50 26.10 -2.32
CA ALA A 407 0.72 26.40 -3.51
C ALA A 407 0.29 25.11 -4.24
N HIS A 408 1.16 24.09 -4.32
CA HIS A 408 0.80 22.77 -4.82
C HIS A 408 -0.28 22.10 -3.94
N GLU A 409 -0.11 22.09 -2.61
CA GLU A 409 -1.11 21.55 -1.67
C GLU A 409 -2.48 22.27 -1.79
N LEU A 410 -2.47 23.59 -1.99
CA LEU A 410 -3.67 24.39 -2.26
C LEU A 410 -4.32 24.03 -3.61
N GLY A 411 -3.54 23.55 -4.58
CA GLY A 411 -4.04 22.98 -5.83
C GLY A 411 -4.93 21.77 -5.61
N HIS A 412 -4.55 20.86 -4.69
CA HIS A 412 -5.38 19.73 -4.32
C HIS A 412 -6.73 20.14 -3.74
N TRP A 413 -6.73 21.21 -2.94
CA TRP A 413 -7.97 21.78 -2.44
C TRP A 413 -8.79 22.44 -3.55
N LYS A 414 -8.16 23.27 -4.40
CA LYS A 414 -8.85 24.03 -5.47
C LYS A 414 -9.58 23.12 -6.45
N TYR A 415 -8.99 21.98 -6.80
CA TYR A 415 -9.57 21.01 -7.74
C TYR A 415 -10.34 19.88 -7.05
N ASN A 416 -10.61 19.99 -5.74
CA ASN A 416 -11.38 19.02 -4.96
C ASN A 416 -10.84 17.59 -5.04
N HIS A 417 -9.51 17.40 -5.11
CA HIS A 417 -8.89 16.07 -5.24
C HIS A 417 -9.29 15.14 -4.10
N VAL A 418 -9.33 15.64 -2.86
CA VAL A 418 -9.78 14.86 -1.69
C VAL A 418 -11.22 14.36 -1.85
N LEU A 419 -12.13 15.19 -2.37
CA LEU A 419 -13.52 14.78 -2.60
C LEU A 419 -13.62 13.75 -3.73
N LYS A 420 -12.90 13.95 -4.84
CA LYS A 420 -12.83 12.97 -5.94
C LYS A 420 -12.36 11.60 -5.45
N MET A 421 -11.29 11.58 -4.64
CA MET A 421 -10.75 10.35 -4.05
C MET A 421 -11.71 9.74 -3.01
N LEU A 422 -12.40 10.55 -2.21
CA LEU A 422 -13.41 10.08 -1.26
C LEU A 422 -14.57 9.40 -1.99
N VAL A 423 -15.11 10.03 -3.05
CA VAL A 423 -16.19 9.44 -3.86
C VAL A 423 -15.74 8.13 -4.50
N ALA A 424 -14.55 8.09 -5.11
CA ALA A 424 -14.00 6.87 -5.68
C ALA A 424 -13.82 5.77 -4.60
N GLY A 425 -13.35 6.12 -3.41
CA GLY A 425 -13.23 5.21 -2.28
C GLY A 425 -14.59 4.66 -1.81
N GLN A 426 -15.67 5.46 -1.83
CA GLN A 426 -17.00 4.96 -1.50
C GLN A 426 -17.54 4.00 -2.54
N LEU A 427 -17.28 4.25 -3.83
CA LEU A 427 -17.64 3.33 -4.90
C LEU A 427 -16.88 1.99 -4.75
N GLN A 428 -15.61 2.03 -4.35
CA GLN A 428 -14.85 0.82 -4.04
C GLN A 428 -15.41 0.07 -2.83
N ILE A 429 -15.75 0.77 -1.73
CA ILE A 429 -16.39 0.15 -0.56
C ILE A 429 -17.72 -0.50 -0.94
N PHE A 430 -18.55 0.21 -1.71
CA PHE A 430 -19.80 -0.35 -2.22
C PHE A 430 -19.54 -1.62 -3.04
N LEU A 431 -18.59 -1.58 -3.98
CA LEU A 431 -18.24 -2.73 -4.80
C LEU A 431 -17.76 -3.92 -3.96
N ILE A 432 -16.89 -3.69 -2.98
CA ILE A 432 -16.39 -4.72 -2.05
C ILE A 432 -17.55 -5.39 -1.32
N PHE A 433 -18.42 -4.61 -0.66
CA PHE A 433 -19.52 -5.18 0.13
C PHE A 433 -20.64 -5.75 -0.73
N TYR A 434 -20.87 -5.22 -1.93
CA TYR A 434 -21.77 -5.82 -2.90
C TYR A 434 -21.27 -7.19 -3.35
N LEU A 435 -19.99 -7.31 -3.74
CA LEU A 435 -19.40 -8.60 -4.10
C LEU A 435 -19.37 -9.57 -2.91
N PHE A 436 -19.09 -9.07 -1.70
CA PHE A 436 -19.16 -9.88 -0.48
C PHE A 436 -20.57 -10.43 -0.25
N SER A 437 -21.63 -9.65 -0.54
CA SER A 437 -23.02 -10.10 -0.40
C SER A 437 -23.36 -11.32 -1.26
N LEU A 438 -22.63 -11.53 -2.37
CA LEU A 438 -22.80 -12.68 -3.25
C LEU A 438 -22.24 -13.98 -2.64
N VAL A 439 -21.22 -13.88 -1.78
CA VAL A 439 -20.49 -15.05 -1.25
C VAL A 439 -20.68 -15.26 0.26
N ILE A 440 -21.20 -14.27 1.00
CA ILE A 440 -21.35 -14.33 2.47
C ILE A 440 -22.15 -15.55 2.95
N LYS A 441 -23.18 -15.98 2.20
CA LYS A 441 -24.02 -17.14 2.52
C LYS A 441 -23.50 -18.46 1.93
N GLN A 442 -22.35 -18.44 1.27
CA GLN A 442 -21.83 -19.59 0.56
C GLN A 442 -21.08 -20.53 1.50
N GLN A 443 -21.76 -21.56 2.02
CA GLN A 443 -21.20 -22.53 2.97
C GLN A 443 -19.86 -23.11 2.53
N LYS A 444 -19.69 -23.37 1.22
CA LYS A 444 -18.45 -23.92 0.67
C LYS A 444 -17.22 -23.06 0.96
N MET A 445 -17.38 -21.73 0.91
CA MET A 445 -16.30 -20.78 1.22
C MET A 445 -15.77 -20.98 2.64
N TYR A 446 -16.61 -21.38 3.59
CA TYR A 446 -16.21 -21.61 4.98
C TYR A 446 -15.69 -23.03 5.18
N SER A 447 -16.38 -24.04 4.63
CA SER A 447 -16.02 -25.44 4.81
C SER A 447 -14.70 -25.83 4.15
N ASP A 448 -14.33 -25.21 3.02
CA ASP A 448 -13.03 -25.45 2.37
C ASP A 448 -11.85 -25.02 3.27
N PHE A 449 -12.10 -24.13 4.23
CA PHE A 449 -11.17 -23.73 5.29
C PHE A 449 -11.50 -24.34 6.65
N ASN A 450 -12.22 -25.46 6.70
CA ASN A 450 -12.53 -26.20 7.93
C ASN A 450 -13.34 -25.41 8.99
N PHE A 451 -14.10 -24.40 8.58
CA PHE A 451 -15.10 -23.78 9.44
C PHE A 451 -16.44 -24.54 9.35
N THR A 452 -17.01 -24.88 10.50
CA THR A 452 -18.31 -25.57 10.61
C THR A 452 -19.50 -24.61 10.64
N THR A 453 -19.25 -23.34 10.90
CA THR A 453 -20.23 -22.25 10.95
C THR A 453 -19.87 -21.19 9.92
N MET A 454 -20.76 -20.21 9.69
CA MET A 454 -20.51 -19.08 8.79
C MET A 454 -20.43 -17.74 9.54
N PRO A 455 -19.46 -17.51 10.44
CA PRO A 455 -19.33 -16.22 11.10
C PRO A 455 -19.05 -15.12 10.07
N VAL A 456 -19.80 -14.02 10.15
CA VAL A 456 -19.73 -12.96 9.13
C VAL A 456 -18.33 -12.39 8.98
N PHE A 457 -17.61 -12.22 10.09
CA PHE A 457 -16.25 -11.68 10.09
C PHE A 457 -15.23 -12.62 9.44
N ILE A 458 -15.37 -13.94 9.65
CA ILE A 458 -14.53 -14.94 8.97
C ILE A 458 -14.82 -14.93 7.48
N GLY A 459 -16.09 -14.89 7.08
CA GLY A 459 -16.47 -14.79 5.68
C GLY A 459 -15.88 -13.56 5.00
N PHE A 460 -15.94 -12.41 5.67
CA PHE A 460 -15.32 -11.18 5.17
C PHE A 460 -13.80 -11.30 5.07
N THR A 461 -13.14 -11.92 6.04
CA THR A 461 -11.70 -12.17 6.02
C THR A 461 -11.29 -13.05 4.83
N LEU A 462 -11.99 -14.16 4.58
CA LEU A 462 -11.73 -15.03 3.42
C LEU A 462 -12.00 -14.30 2.10
N PHE A 463 -13.09 -13.53 2.04
CA PHE A 463 -13.43 -12.72 0.87
C PHE A 463 -12.35 -11.68 0.54
N GLN A 464 -11.70 -11.07 1.53
CA GLN A 464 -10.59 -10.14 1.27
C GLN A 464 -9.46 -10.78 0.47
N TYR A 465 -9.16 -12.07 0.70
CA TYR A 465 -8.16 -12.80 -0.09
C TYR A 465 -8.66 -13.16 -1.49
N LEU A 466 -9.94 -13.48 -1.63
CA LEU A 466 -10.57 -13.71 -2.94
C LEU A 466 -10.57 -12.45 -3.81
N TYR A 467 -10.67 -11.27 -3.18
CA TYR A 467 -10.75 -9.97 -3.81
C TYR A 467 -9.38 -9.42 -4.30
N ILE A 468 -8.26 -10.01 -3.89
CA ILE A 468 -6.88 -9.54 -4.20
C ILE A 468 -6.65 -9.19 -5.68
N PRO A 469 -7.02 -10.02 -6.68
CA PRO A 469 -6.76 -9.70 -8.08
C PRO A 469 -7.51 -8.43 -8.54
N LEU A 470 -8.76 -8.28 -8.10
CA LEU A 470 -9.56 -7.11 -8.42
C LEU A 470 -9.01 -5.87 -7.72
N ASP A 471 -8.59 -6.00 -6.45
CA ASP A 471 -7.95 -4.91 -5.71
C ASP A 471 -6.66 -4.41 -6.39
N SER A 472 -5.86 -5.34 -6.92
CA SER A 472 -4.63 -5.03 -7.67
C SER A 472 -4.91 -4.16 -8.89
N ILE A 473 -5.96 -4.50 -9.65
CA ILE A 473 -6.41 -3.72 -10.82
C ILE A 473 -6.92 -2.35 -10.39
N LEU A 474 -7.76 -2.29 -9.36
CA LEU A 474 -8.33 -1.04 -8.89
C LEU A 474 -7.25 -0.11 -8.34
N THR A 475 -6.29 -0.63 -7.59
CA THR A 475 -5.12 0.10 -7.08
C THR A 475 -4.34 0.78 -8.21
N PHE A 476 -4.12 0.09 -9.33
CA PHE A 476 -3.48 0.69 -10.50
C PHE A 476 -4.25 1.93 -11.01
N PHE A 477 -5.58 1.83 -11.11
CA PHE A 477 -6.42 2.96 -11.54
C PHE A 477 -6.46 4.10 -10.52
N PHE A 478 -6.50 3.79 -9.22
CA PHE A 478 -6.40 4.78 -8.15
C PHE A 478 -5.05 5.52 -8.18
N ASN A 479 -3.94 4.80 -8.38
CA ASN A 479 -2.62 5.41 -8.51
C ASN A 479 -2.54 6.29 -9.77
N LYS A 480 -3.13 5.85 -10.90
CA LYS A 480 -3.22 6.69 -12.10
C LYS A 480 -4.01 7.98 -11.86
N LEU A 481 -5.14 7.91 -11.16
CA LEU A 481 -5.93 9.09 -10.78
C LEU A 481 -5.15 10.01 -9.84
N SER A 482 -4.47 9.46 -8.84
CA SER A 482 -3.59 10.20 -7.93
C SER A 482 -2.49 10.94 -8.69
N ARG A 483 -1.80 10.26 -9.62
CA ARG A 483 -0.76 10.86 -10.46
C ARG A 483 -1.28 12.01 -11.32
N LYS A 484 -2.51 11.90 -11.84
CA LYS A 484 -3.17 13.00 -12.55
C LYS A 484 -3.40 14.21 -11.63
N ASN A 485 -3.92 13.97 -10.42
CA ASN A 485 -4.16 15.01 -9.43
C ASN A 485 -2.86 15.76 -9.06
N GLU A 486 -1.72 15.07 -8.98
CA GLU A 486 -0.40 15.69 -8.73
C GLU A 486 0.02 16.65 -9.86
N PHE A 487 -0.16 16.25 -11.12
CA PHE A 487 0.14 17.14 -12.25
C PHE A 487 -0.78 18.37 -12.29
N GLU A 488 -2.07 18.19 -11.94
CA GLU A 488 -3.02 19.31 -11.81
C GLU A 488 -2.59 20.30 -10.70
N ALA A 489 -2.09 19.78 -9.57
CA ALA A 489 -1.58 20.58 -8.46
C ALA A 489 -0.25 21.30 -8.79
N ASP A 490 0.67 20.64 -9.49
CA ASP A 490 1.91 21.25 -10.00
C ASP A 490 1.60 22.39 -10.98
N ALA A 491 0.67 22.17 -11.91
CA ALA A 491 0.22 23.19 -12.86
C ALA A 491 -0.44 24.38 -12.15
N PHE A 492 -1.17 24.14 -11.06
CA PHE A 492 -1.75 25.21 -10.24
C PHE A 492 -0.68 26.07 -9.56
N SER A 493 0.34 25.46 -8.95
CA SER A 493 1.46 26.19 -8.36
C SER A 493 2.23 27.02 -9.41
N LYS A 494 2.47 26.43 -10.59
CA LYS A 494 3.04 27.13 -11.76
C LYS A 494 2.20 28.34 -12.17
N LYS A 495 0.87 28.22 -12.23
CA LYS A 495 -0.05 29.31 -12.57
C LYS A 495 0.02 30.48 -11.57
N LEU A 496 0.35 30.21 -10.31
CA LEU A 496 0.51 31.25 -9.29
C LEU A 496 1.86 31.98 -9.35
N GLY A 497 2.78 31.53 -10.22
CA GLY A 497 4.10 32.13 -10.41
C GLY A 497 5.24 31.36 -9.74
N TYR A 498 4.97 30.24 -9.07
CA TYR A 498 5.94 29.49 -8.27
C TYR A 498 6.68 28.37 -9.04
N LYS A 499 6.78 28.47 -10.37
CA LYS A 499 7.33 27.39 -11.20
C LYS A 499 8.76 27.00 -10.75
N GLU A 500 9.68 27.97 -10.71
CA GLU A 500 11.08 27.67 -10.42
C GLU A 500 11.29 27.32 -8.94
N ASP A 501 10.57 27.99 -8.02
CA ASP A 501 10.59 27.66 -6.59
C ASP A 501 10.08 26.25 -6.30
N LEU A 502 9.01 25.81 -6.99
CA LEU A 502 8.50 24.45 -6.86
C LEU A 502 9.50 23.43 -7.38
N LYS A 503 10.14 23.69 -8.53
CA LYS A 503 11.19 22.80 -9.06
C LYS A 503 12.33 22.63 -8.06
N GLN A 504 12.82 23.73 -7.49
CA GLN A 504 13.90 23.70 -6.49
C GLN A 504 13.46 22.98 -5.22
N GLY A 505 12.27 23.28 -4.70
CA GLY A 505 11.69 22.61 -3.53
C GLY A 505 11.54 21.10 -3.73
N LEU A 506 11.02 20.67 -4.88
CA LEU A 506 10.87 19.24 -5.22
C LEU A 506 12.22 18.54 -5.32
N ILE A 507 13.22 19.15 -5.96
CA ILE A 507 14.57 18.56 -6.05
C ILE A 507 15.18 18.43 -4.65
N LYS A 508 15.10 19.47 -3.82
CA LYS A 508 15.64 19.44 -2.46
C LYS A 508 14.98 18.38 -1.60
N ILE A 509 13.65 18.36 -1.52
CA ILE A 509 12.90 17.34 -0.75
C ILE A 509 13.28 15.94 -1.22
N HIS A 510 13.34 15.74 -2.55
CA HIS A 510 13.63 14.41 -3.10
C HIS A 510 15.05 13.96 -2.81
N VAL A 511 16.04 14.87 -2.88
CA VAL A 511 17.45 14.58 -2.53
C VAL A 511 17.60 14.34 -1.03
N GLU A 512 17.03 15.21 -0.19
CA GLU A 512 17.10 15.10 1.28
C GLU A 512 16.41 13.83 1.79
N ASN A 513 15.30 13.43 1.19
CA ASN A 513 14.62 12.17 1.51
C ASN A 513 15.27 10.94 0.83
N LYS A 514 16.38 11.11 0.09
CA LYS A 514 17.03 10.05 -0.70
C LYS A 514 16.03 9.29 -1.59
N GLY A 515 15.08 10.02 -2.16
CA GLY A 515 14.02 9.46 -3.00
C GLY A 515 14.58 8.83 -4.27
N ASN A 516 13.86 7.85 -4.83
CA ASN A 516 14.30 7.16 -6.05
C ASN A 516 14.36 8.12 -7.24
N LEU A 517 15.55 8.27 -7.83
CA LEU A 517 15.84 9.23 -8.89
C LEU A 517 15.70 8.66 -10.31
N ASN A 518 15.59 7.33 -10.44
CA ASN A 518 15.48 6.65 -11.72
C ASN A 518 14.57 5.42 -11.61
N PRO A 519 13.28 5.60 -11.30
CA PRO A 519 12.38 4.48 -11.12
C PRO A 519 12.15 3.71 -12.43
N ASP A 520 11.95 2.40 -12.33
CA ASP A 520 11.46 1.61 -13.46
C ASP A 520 10.06 2.09 -13.86
N LYS A 521 9.79 2.12 -15.17
CA LYS A 521 8.55 2.66 -15.72
C LYS A 521 7.32 1.84 -15.33
N LEU A 522 7.44 0.52 -15.34
CA LEU A 522 6.33 -0.36 -14.98
C LEU A 522 6.12 -0.36 -13.46
N TYR A 523 7.22 -0.40 -12.70
CA TYR A 523 7.18 -0.25 -11.26
C TYR A 523 6.47 1.03 -10.82
N SER A 524 6.92 2.18 -11.31
CA SER A 524 6.34 3.48 -10.95
C SER A 524 4.89 3.64 -11.43
N ALA A 525 4.54 3.12 -12.61
CA ALA A 525 3.17 3.15 -13.09
C ALA A 525 2.21 2.38 -12.17
N TYR A 526 2.66 1.29 -11.56
CA TYR A 526 1.86 0.45 -10.69
C TYR A 526 1.87 0.90 -9.23
N HIS A 527 3.04 1.21 -8.67
CA HIS A 527 3.22 1.44 -7.24
C HIS A 527 3.17 2.91 -6.80
N TYR A 528 3.50 3.86 -7.68
CA TYR A 528 3.63 5.25 -7.24
C TYR A 528 2.29 6.00 -7.35
N SER A 529 1.82 6.53 -6.21
CA SER A 529 0.72 7.48 -6.16
C SER A 529 1.12 8.88 -6.64
N HIS A 530 2.43 9.19 -6.63
CA HIS A 530 3.02 10.42 -7.16
C HIS A 530 3.84 10.15 -8.41
N PRO A 531 3.80 11.00 -9.45
CA PRO A 531 4.71 10.88 -10.58
C PRO A 531 6.17 11.03 -10.12
N SER A 532 7.10 10.44 -10.86
CA SER A 532 8.53 10.57 -10.53
C SER A 532 8.99 12.03 -10.61
N LEU A 533 10.07 12.36 -9.89
CA LEU A 533 10.65 13.72 -9.93
C LEU A 533 10.87 14.20 -11.37
N VAL A 534 11.43 13.34 -12.23
CA VAL A 534 11.71 13.67 -13.64
C VAL A 534 10.43 13.98 -14.42
N GLU A 535 9.35 13.23 -14.17
CA GLU A 535 8.06 13.49 -14.81
C GLU A 535 7.48 14.84 -14.39
N ARG A 536 7.53 15.16 -13.08
CA ARG A 536 7.03 16.43 -12.53
C ARG A 536 7.83 17.63 -13.05
N LEU A 537 9.16 17.55 -13.03
CA LEU A 537 10.02 18.62 -13.54
C LEU A 537 9.79 18.87 -15.03
N ARG A 538 9.63 17.81 -15.84
CA ARG A 538 9.29 17.93 -17.25
C ARG A 538 7.93 18.60 -17.45
N ALA A 539 6.91 18.22 -16.68
CA ALA A 539 5.59 18.83 -16.76
C ALA A 539 5.61 20.32 -16.39
N LEU A 540 6.42 20.72 -15.41
CA LEU A 540 6.60 22.12 -15.04
C LEU A 540 7.27 22.93 -16.16
N ASP A 541 8.24 22.35 -16.85
CA ASP A 541 8.95 23.00 -17.97
C ASP A 541 8.16 23.04 -19.28
N ASP A 542 7.20 22.14 -19.46
CA ASP A 542 6.38 22.09 -20.68
C ASP A 542 5.44 23.32 -20.77
N PRO A 543 5.58 24.19 -21.78
CA PRO A 543 4.70 25.34 -21.98
C PRO A 543 3.26 24.94 -22.34
N LEU A 544 3.02 23.70 -22.77
CA LEU A 544 1.73 23.14 -23.19
C LEU A 544 1.01 22.36 -22.08
N VAL A 545 1.63 22.15 -20.90
CA VAL A 545 0.96 21.54 -19.72
C VAL A 545 0.12 22.59 -18.95
N ALA A 546 -0.63 23.38 -19.72
CA ALA A 546 -1.98 23.72 -19.32
C ALA A 546 -2.85 22.46 -19.52
N PRO A 547 -3.94 22.25 -18.75
CA PRO A 547 -4.61 20.96 -18.72
C PRO A 547 -5.12 20.61 -20.12
N LYS A 548 -4.66 19.48 -20.68
CA LYS A 548 -5.48 18.75 -21.66
C LYS A 548 -6.64 18.16 -20.88
N SER A 549 -7.67 18.96 -20.69
CA SER A 549 -9.02 18.46 -20.49
C SER A 549 -9.51 17.98 -21.86
N ASP A 550 -9.38 16.69 -22.10
CA ASP A 550 -10.29 15.89 -22.93
C ASP A 550 -10.33 14.48 -22.36
#